data_AF-A0A968JC09-F1
#
_entry.id   AF-A0A968JC09-F1
#
_cell.length_a   1.000
_cell.length_b   1.000
_cell.length_c   1.000
_cell.angle_alpha   90.00
_cell.angle_beta   90.00
_cell.angle_gamma   90.00
#
_symmetry.space_group_name_H-M   'P 1'
#
loop_
_entity.id
_entity.type
_entity.pdbx_description
1 polymer ?
#
loop_
_entity_poly.entity_id
_entity_poly.type
_entity_poly.pdbx_seq_one_letter_code
_entity_poly.pdbx_strand_id
1 'polypeptide(L)'
;PAIIKITLRYLQPPEFKTEVLEETRGWVENQVELGGLRICLSGPTRFLSRKSILAFNFTRMQLCLFGGQLWQGPLRGGQTAEAQFFQASIRDQAFFAYFLVEQDLIAARGRGGGLALWGRIVDGA
;
A
#
# COMPACT_ATOMS: atom_id res chain seq x y z
N PRO A 1 24.26 9.91 7.83
CA PRO A 1 23.82 8.50 7.68
C PRO A 1 22.31 8.42 7.47
N ALA A 2 21.86 7.80 6.38
CA ALA A 2 20.42 7.66 6.12
C ALA A 2 19.83 6.71 7.17
N ILE A 3 19.08 7.24 8.15
CA ILE A 3 18.64 6.46 9.30
C ILE A 3 17.42 5.60 8.94
N ILE A 4 16.55 6.02 8.04
CA ILE A 4 15.38 5.22 7.61
C ILE A 4 15.18 5.41 6.10
N LYS A 5 14.91 4.33 5.37
CA LYS A 5 14.44 4.37 3.98
C LYS A 5 13.07 3.70 3.90
N ILE A 6 12.12 4.38 3.26
CA ILE A 6 10.78 3.87 3.01
C ILE A 6 10.63 3.68 1.50
N THR A 7 10.16 2.52 1.07
CA THR A 7 9.87 2.21 -0.33
C THR A 7 8.43 1.76 -0.44
N LEU A 8 7.68 2.40 -1.32
CA LEU A 8 6.32 1.99 -1.68
C LEU A 8 6.36 1.43 -3.11
N ARG A 9 5.77 0.26 -3.32
CA ARG A 9 5.61 -0.33 -4.65
C ARG A 9 4.16 -0.70 -4.89
N TYR A 10 3.73 -0.49 -6.13
CA TYR A 10 2.44 -0.94 -6.62
C TYR A 10 2.68 -1.93 -7.76
N LEU A 11 1.95 -3.03 -7.72
CA LEU A 11 1.98 -4.09 -8.71
C LEU A 11 0.54 -4.33 -9.18
N GLN A 12 0.38 -4.57 -10.48
CA GLN A 12 -0.89 -5.00 -11.05
C GLN A 12 -0.71 -6.38 -11.67
N PRO A 13 -0.83 -7.46 -10.87
CA PRO A 13 -0.77 -8.83 -11.36
C PRO A 13 -1.71 -9.05 -12.57
N PRO A 14 -1.33 -9.89 -13.55
CA PRO A 14 -2.16 -10.18 -14.71
C PRO A 14 -3.59 -10.62 -14.36
N GLU A 15 -3.75 -11.38 -13.28
CA GLU A 15 -5.04 -11.84 -12.74
C GLU A 15 -5.95 -10.71 -12.22
N PHE A 16 -5.40 -9.51 -12.00
CA PHE A 16 -6.13 -8.33 -11.55
C PHE A 16 -6.46 -7.35 -12.68
N LYS A 17 -6.08 -7.66 -13.92
CA LYS A 17 -6.58 -6.92 -15.09
C LYS A 17 -8.08 -7.10 -15.17
N THR A 18 -8.81 -6.06 -14.80
CA THR A 18 -10.27 -6.03 -14.79
C THR A 18 -10.71 -5.13 -15.94
N GLU A 19 -11.65 -5.59 -16.78
CA GLU A 19 -12.25 -4.77 -17.87
C GLU A 19 -13.22 -3.70 -17.33
N VAL A 20 -13.54 -3.76 -16.04
CA VAL A 20 -14.41 -2.80 -15.36
C VAL A 20 -13.65 -1.49 -15.15
N LEU A 21 -14.04 -0.46 -15.90
CA LEU A 21 -13.40 0.87 -15.93
C LEU A 21 -13.41 1.62 -14.58
N GLU A 22 -14.19 1.16 -13.59
CA GLU A 22 -14.42 1.87 -12.33
C GLU A 22 -13.60 1.33 -11.13
N GLU A 23 -13.05 0.11 -11.25
CA GLU A 23 -12.25 -0.52 -10.19
C GLU A 23 -10.96 -1.08 -10.76
N THR A 24 -9.82 -0.61 -10.27
CA THR A 24 -8.51 -1.20 -10.57
C THR A 24 -8.03 -2.01 -9.37
N ARG A 25 -7.81 -3.30 -9.58
CA ARG A 25 -7.25 -4.20 -8.56
C ARG A 25 -5.73 -4.25 -8.69
N GLY A 26 -5.06 -4.44 -7.56
CA GLY A 26 -3.62 -4.41 -7.50
C GLY A 26 -3.07 -5.05 -6.23
N TRP A 27 -1.79 -4.86 -6.03
CA TRP A 27 -1.03 -5.32 -4.88
C TRP A 27 -0.06 -4.21 -4.47
N VAL A 28 0.01 -3.94 -3.17
CA VAL A 28 0.90 -2.92 -2.61
C VAL A 28 1.98 -3.57 -1.77
N GLU A 29 3.17 -3.00 -1.81
CA GLU A 29 4.26 -3.29 -0.88
C GLU A 29 4.68 -2.00 -0.18
N ASN A 30 4.77 -2.04 1.13
CA ASN A 30 5.32 -0.98 1.96
C ASN A 30 6.52 -1.54 2.72
N GLN A 31 7.71 -1.08 2.34
CA GLN A 31 8.98 -1.52 2.89
C GLN A 31 9.64 -0.40 3.69
N VAL A 32 10.09 -0.74 4.90
CA VAL A 32 10.90 0.12 5.76
C VAL A 32 12.25 -0.56 6.00
N GLU A 33 13.32 0.18 5.72
CA GLU A 33 14.70 -0.21 5.98
C GLU A 33 15.31 0.73 7.02
N LEU A 34 15.81 0.18 8.12
CA LEU A 34 16.46 0.89 9.23
C LEU A 34 17.71 0.13 9.63
N GLY A 35 18.88 0.67 9.28
CA GLY A 35 20.16 -0.02 9.45
C GLY A 35 20.17 -1.37 8.70
N GLY A 36 20.45 -2.47 9.42
CA GLY A 36 20.40 -3.82 8.84
C GLY A 36 19.01 -4.45 8.78
N LEU A 37 17.99 -3.82 9.38
CA LEU A 37 16.63 -4.35 9.44
C LEU A 37 15.81 -3.90 8.22
N ARG A 38 15.15 -4.86 7.58
CA ARG A 38 14.14 -4.59 6.55
C ARG A 38 12.84 -5.30 6.91
N ILE A 39 11.75 -4.54 6.93
CA ILE A 39 10.39 -5.04 7.08
C ILE A 39 9.61 -4.65 5.83
N CYS A 40 8.98 -5.62 5.17
CA CYS A 40 8.07 -5.37 4.06
C CYS A 40 6.69 -5.90 4.42
N LEU A 41 5.67 -5.05 4.34
CA LEU A 41 4.26 -5.42 4.43
C LEU A 41 3.67 -5.40 3.03
N SER A 42 2.89 -6.41 2.68
CA SER A 42 2.24 -6.46 1.37
C SER A 42 0.84 -7.04 1.41
N GLY A 43 0.06 -6.74 0.39
CA GLY A 43 -1.31 -7.24 0.28
C GLY A 43 -2.13 -6.58 -0.82
N PRO A 44 -3.41 -6.99 -0.97
CA PRO A 44 -4.24 -6.56 -2.08
C PRO A 44 -4.67 -5.10 -1.95
N THR A 45 -4.91 -4.49 -3.10
CA THR A 45 -5.49 -3.15 -3.22
C THR A 45 -6.65 -3.13 -4.20
N ARG A 46 -7.58 -2.19 -4.00
CA ARG A 46 -8.55 -1.80 -5.01
C ARG A 46 -8.68 -0.28 -5.05
N PHE A 47 -8.55 0.28 -6.23
CA PHE A 47 -8.73 1.69 -6.50
C PHE A 47 -10.09 1.92 -7.15
N LEU A 48 -10.95 2.69 -6.47
CA LEU A 48 -12.27 3.08 -6.95
C LEU A 48 -12.19 4.47 -7.56
N SER A 49 -12.06 4.54 -8.89
CA SER A 49 -11.75 5.79 -9.62
C SER A 49 -12.80 6.87 -9.39
N ARG A 50 -14.09 6.52 -9.44
CA ARG A 50 -15.21 7.46 -9.19
C ARG A 50 -15.19 8.12 -7.81
N LYS A 51 -14.64 7.45 -6.81
CA LYS A 51 -14.58 7.96 -5.43
C LYS A 51 -13.22 8.51 -5.06
N SER A 52 -12.22 8.34 -5.93
CA SER A 52 -10.81 8.60 -5.62
C SER A 52 -10.36 7.91 -4.33
N ILE A 53 -10.77 6.64 -4.15
CA ILE A 53 -10.46 5.85 -2.96
C ILE A 53 -9.52 4.70 -3.32
N LEU A 54 -8.37 4.62 -2.65
CA LEU A 54 -7.52 3.44 -2.63
C LEU A 54 -7.75 2.69 -1.33
N ALA A 55 -8.42 1.54 -1.41
CA ALA A 55 -8.50 0.60 -0.30
C ALA A 55 -7.36 -0.41 -0.39
N PHE A 56 -6.87 -0.83 0.76
CA PHE A 56 -5.76 -1.78 0.86
C PHE A 56 -5.88 -2.59 2.15
N ASN A 57 -5.22 -3.75 2.17
CA ASN A 57 -5.05 -4.53 3.38
C ASN A 57 -3.68 -5.20 3.35
N PHE A 58 -2.86 -5.04 4.38
CA PHE A 58 -1.61 -5.78 4.48
C PHE A 58 -1.91 -7.16 5.06
N THR A 59 -1.70 -8.20 4.26
CA THR A 59 -2.02 -9.60 4.60
C THR A 59 -0.77 -10.47 4.72
N ARG A 60 0.36 -9.99 4.19
CA ARG A 60 1.65 -10.68 4.19
C ARG A 60 2.75 -9.79 4.73
N MET A 61 3.79 -10.40 5.25
CA MET A 61 4.98 -9.70 5.71
C MET A 61 6.25 -10.49 5.34
N GLN A 62 7.35 -9.77 5.16
CA GLN A 62 8.70 -10.29 5.05
C GLN A 62 9.61 -9.51 6.01
N LEU A 63 10.46 -10.24 6.72
CA LEU A 63 11.44 -9.72 7.67
C LEU A 63 12.83 -10.17 7.25
N CYS A 64 13.74 -9.21 7.05
CA CYS A 64 15.15 -9.47 6.79
C CYS A 64 16.05 -8.73 7.79
N LEU A 65 17.18 -9.34 8.13
CA LEU A 65 18.22 -8.74 8.97
C LEU A 65 19.59 -8.96 8.33
N PHE A 66 20.35 -7.88 8.16
CA PHE A 66 21.65 -7.86 7.47
C PHE A 66 21.64 -8.55 6.09
N GLY A 67 20.52 -8.43 5.37
CA GLY A 67 20.32 -9.04 4.06
C GLY A 67 19.81 -10.49 4.07
N GLY A 68 19.85 -11.19 5.21
CA GLY A 68 19.27 -12.53 5.37
C GLY A 68 17.77 -12.47 5.63
N GLN A 69 16.98 -13.30 4.93
CA GLN A 69 15.55 -13.44 5.20
C GLN A 69 15.34 -14.26 6.49
N LEU A 70 14.77 -13.62 7.50
CA LEU A 70 14.43 -14.27 8.77
C LEU A 70 13.07 -14.93 8.71
N TRP A 71 12.11 -14.28 8.05
CA TRP A 71 10.74 -14.77 7.98
C TRP A 71 10.01 -14.19 6.77
N GLN A 72 9.10 -14.98 6.20
CA GLN A 72 8.17 -14.56 5.17
C GLN A 72 6.89 -15.38 5.29
N GLY A 73 5.74 -14.72 5.28
CA GLY A 73 4.47 -15.42 5.38
C GLY A 73 3.26 -14.51 5.53
N PRO A 74 2.07 -15.11 5.65
CA PRO A 74 0.87 -14.37 5.97
C PRO A 74 0.92 -13.84 7.41
N LEU A 75 0.38 -12.65 7.63
CA LEU A 75 0.06 -12.16 8.96
C LEU A 75 -1.05 -13.02 9.59
N ARG A 76 -1.27 -12.89 10.90
CA ARG A 76 -2.35 -13.61 11.59
C ARG A 76 -3.69 -13.26 10.94
N GLY A 77 -4.40 -14.27 10.41
CA GLY A 77 -5.65 -14.09 9.67
C GLY A 77 -5.48 -13.54 8.25
N GLY A 78 -4.25 -13.32 7.79
CA GLY A 78 -3.93 -12.69 6.51
C GLY A 78 -4.51 -13.45 5.31
N GLN A 79 -4.45 -14.78 5.31
CA GLN A 79 -5.01 -15.59 4.22
C GLN A 79 -6.53 -15.39 4.07
N THR A 80 -7.27 -15.44 5.19
CA THR A 80 -8.72 -15.19 5.19
C THR A 80 -9.05 -13.76 4.77
N ALA A 81 -8.31 -12.79 5.30
CA ALA A 81 -8.50 -11.38 4.96
C ALA A 81 -8.21 -11.08 3.48
N GLU A 82 -7.21 -11.73 2.90
CA GLU A 82 -6.86 -11.65 1.48
C GLU A 82 -7.99 -12.20 0.60
N ALA A 83 -8.51 -13.39 0.92
CA ALA A 83 -9.61 -14.02 0.19
C ALA A 83 -10.92 -13.19 0.24
N GLN A 84 -11.17 -12.50 1.35
CA GLN A 84 -12.38 -11.70 1.55
C GLN A 84 -12.26 -10.24 1.08
N PHE A 85 -11.05 -9.78 0.75
CA PHE A 85 -10.75 -8.36 0.55
C PHE A 85 -11.65 -7.69 -0.50
N PHE A 86 -11.83 -8.32 -1.66
CA PHE A 86 -12.63 -7.73 -2.75
C PHE A 86 -14.15 -7.80 -2.50
N GLN A 87 -14.60 -8.65 -1.58
CA GLN A 87 -16.02 -8.82 -1.22
C GLN A 87 -16.43 -7.90 -0.07
N ALA A 88 -15.49 -7.54 0.80
CA ALA A 88 -15.74 -6.66 1.92
C ALA A 88 -16.11 -5.24 1.47
N SER A 89 -16.87 -4.52 2.32
CA SER A 89 -17.25 -3.14 2.04
C SER A 89 -16.08 -2.18 2.32
N ILE A 90 -16.03 -1.02 1.65
CA ILE A 90 -14.94 -0.04 1.85
C ILE A 90 -14.87 0.49 3.28
N ARG A 91 -16.02 0.66 3.96
CA ARG A 91 -16.07 1.16 5.35
C ARG A 91 -15.35 0.24 6.35
N ASP A 92 -15.22 -1.04 6.00
CA ASP A 92 -14.58 -2.05 6.83
C ASP A 92 -13.10 -2.27 6.46
N GLN A 93 -12.58 -1.52 5.47
CA GLN A 93 -11.21 -1.64 4.97
C GLN A 93 -10.37 -0.43 5.36
N ALA A 94 -9.05 -0.60 5.45
CA ALA A 94 -8.15 0.53 5.44
C ALA A 94 -8.21 1.19 4.05
N PHE A 95 -8.26 2.52 4.02
CA PHE A 95 -8.30 3.26 2.77
C PHE A 95 -7.67 4.64 2.89
N PHE A 96 -7.29 5.17 1.72
CA PHE A 96 -6.99 6.57 1.48
C PHE A 96 -8.02 7.15 0.50
N ALA A 97 -8.65 8.26 0.86
CA ALA A 97 -9.48 9.07 -0.02
C ALA A 97 -8.64 10.26 -0.51
N TYR A 98 -8.27 10.24 -1.78
CA TYR A 98 -7.51 11.33 -2.39
C TYR A 98 -8.41 12.53 -2.62
N PHE A 99 -7.91 13.70 -2.24
CA PHE A 99 -8.61 14.98 -2.43
C PHE A 99 -7.75 16.01 -3.16
N LEU A 100 -6.48 15.69 -3.42
CA LEU A 100 -5.57 16.47 -4.25
C LEU A 100 -4.59 15.52 -4.95
N VAL A 101 -4.51 15.60 -6.27
CA VAL A 101 -3.53 14.86 -7.09
C VAL A 101 -3.06 15.82 -8.17
N GLU A 102 -1.89 16.39 -7.96
CA GLU A 102 -1.22 17.35 -8.84
C GLU A 102 0.13 16.79 -9.29
N GLN A 103 0.77 17.47 -10.24
CA GLN A 103 2.04 17.04 -10.82
C GLN A 103 3.12 16.72 -9.76
N ASP A 104 3.24 17.56 -8.72
CA ASP A 104 4.30 17.46 -7.71
C ASP A 104 3.77 17.25 -6.29
N LEU A 105 2.46 17.08 -6.13
CA LEU A 105 1.80 16.98 -4.83
C LEU A 105 0.63 16.01 -4.86
N ILE A 106 0.56 15.12 -3.88
CA ILE A 106 -0.58 14.25 -3.64
C ILE A 106 -1.02 14.46 -2.18
N ALA A 107 -2.33 14.52 -1.95
CA ALA A 107 -2.91 14.54 -0.62
C ALA A 107 -4.09 13.57 -0.51
N ALA A 108 -4.13 12.84 0.61
CA ALA A 108 -5.21 11.92 0.91
C ALA A 108 -5.56 11.92 2.40
N ARG A 109 -6.78 11.49 2.69
CA ARG A 109 -7.27 11.28 4.05
C ARG A 109 -7.45 9.80 4.32
N GLY A 110 -6.89 9.31 5.43
CA GLY A 110 -7.08 7.94 5.88
C GLY A 110 -8.44 7.74 6.56
N ARG A 111 -8.85 6.47 6.70
CA ARG A 111 -10.10 6.08 7.40
C ARG A 111 -10.28 6.74 8.78
N GLY A 112 -9.21 6.79 9.57
CA GLY A 112 -9.21 7.39 10.92
C GLY A 112 -9.18 8.92 10.94
N GLY A 113 -9.27 9.57 9.77
CA GLY A 113 -9.27 11.02 9.64
C GLY A 113 -7.90 11.67 9.49
N GLY A 114 -6.80 10.93 9.67
CA GLY A 114 -5.44 11.42 9.48
C GLY A 114 -5.14 11.81 8.02
N LEU A 115 -4.20 12.74 7.85
CA LEU A 115 -3.77 13.23 6.54
C LEU A 115 -2.48 12.56 6.10
N ALA A 116 -2.39 12.27 4.81
CA ALA A 116 -1.17 11.82 4.15
C ALA A 116 -0.87 12.75 2.99
N LEU A 117 0.35 13.28 2.96
CA LEU A 117 0.83 14.27 2.00
C LEU A 117 2.12 13.75 1.39
N TRP A 118 2.23 13.83 0.06
CA TRP A 118 3.43 13.45 -0.68
C TRP A 118 3.80 14.60 -1.60
N GLY A 119 4.97 15.21 -1.36
CA GLY A 119 5.56 16.17 -2.27
C GLY A 119 6.69 15.52 -3.06
N ARG A 120 6.82 15.86 -4.33
CA ARG A 120 8.03 15.55 -5.09
C ARG A 120 9.19 16.35 -4.50
N ILE A 121 10.29 15.67 -4.19
CA ILE A 121 11.54 16.35 -3.85
C ILE A 121 12.16 16.82 -5.16
N VAL A 122 12.35 18.13 -5.30
CA VAL A 122 13.12 18.72 -6.40
C VAL A 122 14.55 18.85 -5.89
N ASP A 123 15.49 18.10 -6.47
CA ASP A 123 16.89 18.26 -6.14
C ASP A 123 17.38 19.62 -6.70
N GLY A 124 17.80 20.55 -5.82
CA GLY A 124 18.49 21.78 -6.23
C GLY A 124 17.92 23.14 -5.77
N ALA A 125 17.38 23.25 -4.56
CA ALA A 125 17.15 24.54 -3.90
C ALA A 125 18.23 24.82 -2.85
#